data_AF-A0A818EX57-F1
#
_entry.id   AF-A0A818EX57-F1
#
_cell.length_a   1.000
_cell.length_b   1.000
_cell.length_c   1.000
_cell.angle_alpha   90.00
_cell.angle_beta   90.00
_cell.angle_gamma   90.00
#
_symmetry.space_group_name_H-M   'P 1'
#
loop_
_entity.id
_entity.type
_entity.pdbx_description
1 polymer ?
#
loop_
_entity_poly.entity_id
_entity_poly.type
_entity_poly.pdbx_seq_one_letter_code
_entity_poly.pdbx_strand_id
1 'polypeptide(L)'
;MWAFEPNDPNERFRVICQLCANEFCSLCNQQYHYRTGCQQLTVITERWFFWCNSERARYLAKRARQDATYAVRLAEHEKQHAANRQRNEELRHRYDTAVADEKYKAEHCRHCPHCHRVVERIEGCASMICGQDYHGGNTQSGCGKSFTWDQAKKYRSATVRRPEQLMNDLPPPESPVVVHENIKCDGCHETVRGIRFDCVHCPSLIFCEKCEQNCTLAHSDENRRAGQQQHVFRLIMTPFDEAMYL
;
A
#
# COMPACT_ATOMS: atom_id res chain seq x y z
N MET A 1 32.44 -2.19 -1.10
CA MET A 1 31.11 -2.27 -1.74
C MET A 1 30.62 -3.70 -1.54
N TRP A 2 29.84 -3.98 -0.50
CA TRP A 2 29.25 -5.32 -0.31
C TRP A 2 27.93 -5.31 -1.05
N ALA A 3 27.96 -5.68 -2.33
CA ALA A 3 26.74 -5.94 -3.09
C ALA A 3 26.17 -7.26 -2.57
N PHE A 4 25.07 -7.20 -1.82
CA PHE A 4 24.26 -8.38 -1.55
C PHE A 4 23.61 -8.76 -2.89
N GLU A 5 24.12 -9.80 -3.54
CA GLU A 5 23.47 -10.41 -4.68
C GLU A 5 22.45 -11.42 -4.14
N PRO A 6 21.15 -11.11 -4.15
CA PRO A 6 20.14 -12.07 -3.70
C PRO A 6 20.15 -13.29 -4.61
N ASN A 7 20.04 -14.49 -4.02
CA ASN A 7 19.96 -15.74 -4.79
C ASN A 7 18.64 -15.85 -5.56
N ASP A 8 17.58 -15.14 -5.13
CA ASP A 8 16.30 -15.04 -5.81
C ASP A 8 16.13 -13.64 -6.43
N PRO A 9 15.93 -13.51 -7.76
CA PRO A 9 15.70 -12.21 -8.41
C PRO A 9 14.37 -11.54 -7.99
N ASN A 10 13.52 -12.22 -7.24
CA ASN A 10 12.32 -11.68 -6.61
C ASN A 10 12.47 -11.47 -5.10
N GLU A 11 13.68 -11.67 -4.54
CA GLU A 11 13.92 -11.36 -3.15
C GLU A 11 13.79 -9.86 -2.92
N ARG A 12 12.89 -9.51 -2.01
CA ARG A 12 12.54 -8.14 -1.70
C ARG A 12 13.28 -7.69 -0.46
N PHE A 13 14.05 -6.63 -0.58
CA PHE A 13 14.78 -6.05 0.53
C PHE A 13 14.69 -4.53 0.52
N ARG A 14 15.06 -3.95 1.67
CA ARG A 14 15.05 -2.52 1.90
C ARG A 14 16.34 -1.92 1.40
N VAL A 15 16.22 -0.91 0.54
CA VAL A 15 17.34 -0.14 0.02
C VAL A 15 17.33 1.24 0.68
N ILE A 16 18.48 1.69 1.16
CA ILE A 16 18.66 3.02 1.73
C ILE A 16 19.62 3.80 0.84
N CYS A 17 19.13 4.89 0.24
CA CYS A 17 19.97 5.77 -0.56
C CYS A 17 20.99 6.48 0.34
N GLN A 18 22.28 6.33 0.07
CA GLN A 18 23.33 6.95 0.90
C GLN A 18 23.44 8.47 0.70
N LEU A 19 22.83 9.02 -0.36
CA LEU A 19 22.88 10.46 -0.66
C LEU A 19 21.73 11.24 -0.03
N CYS A 20 20.52 10.67 -0.04
CA CYS A 20 19.32 11.35 0.45
C CYS A 20 18.61 10.61 1.61
N ALA A 21 19.17 9.50 2.08
CA ALA A 21 18.61 8.64 3.14
C ALA A 21 17.23 8.04 2.85
N ASN A 22 16.68 8.21 1.63
CA ASN A 22 15.39 7.63 1.26
C ASN A 22 15.42 6.09 1.32
N GLU A 23 14.37 5.53 1.89
CA GLU A 23 14.16 4.09 2.03
C GLU A 23 13.13 3.59 1.01
N PHE A 24 13.52 2.62 0.17
CA PHE A 24 12.66 2.09 -0.88
C PHE A 24 12.81 0.58 -1.05
N CYS A 25 11.84 -0.02 -1.74
CA CYS A 25 11.81 -1.43 -2.06
C CYS A 25 12.69 -1.74 -3.27
N SER A 26 13.55 -2.76 -3.16
CA SER A 26 14.43 -3.24 -4.24
C SER A 26 13.71 -3.71 -5.52
N LEU A 27 12.41 -3.98 -5.44
CA LEU A 27 11.63 -4.51 -6.57
C LEU A 27 10.77 -3.46 -7.25
N CYS A 28 10.00 -2.68 -6.49
CA CYS A 28 9.05 -1.71 -7.05
C CYS A 28 9.50 -0.25 -6.95
N ASN A 29 10.64 0.03 -6.30
CA ASN A 29 11.18 1.37 -6.06
C ASN A 29 10.23 2.33 -5.31
N GLN A 30 9.12 1.83 -4.76
CA GLN A 30 8.25 2.58 -3.85
C GLN A 30 8.83 2.58 -2.44
N GLN A 31 8.31 3.45 -1.56
CA GLN A 31 8.69 3.47 -0.14
C GLN A 31 8.62 2.05 0.44
N TYR A 32 9.65 1.63 1.18
CA TYR A 32 9.73 0.26 1.67
C TYR A 32 8.50 -0.10 2.50
N HIS A 33 8.03 -1.34 2.36
CA HIS A 33 6.79 -1.81 2.95
C HIS A 33 7.01 -3.17 3.63
N TYR A 34 6.75 -3.28 4.92
CA TYR A 34 7.19 -4.45 5.71
C TYR A 34 6.25 -5.65 5.53
N ARG A 35 4.99 -5.49 5.95
CA ARG A 35 4.01 -6.58 6.10
C ARG A 35 3.14 -6.80 4.87
N THR A 36 3.61 -6.40 3.69
CA THR A 36 2.82 -6.49 2.46
C THR A 36 3.70 -6.61 1.22
N GLY A 37 3.23 -7.33 0.20
CA GLY A 37 3.91 -7.47 -1.09
C GLY A 37 3.73 -6.24 -2.01
N CYS A 38 4.55 -6.12 -3.06
CA CYS A 38 4.48 -4.96 -3.96
C CYS A 38 3.12 -4.81 -4.65
N GLN A 39 2.49 -5.93 -5.03
CA GLN A 39 1.15 -5.92 -5.64
C GLN A 39 0.04 -5.56 -4.64
N GLN A 40 0.21 -5.90 -3.36
CA GLN A 40 -0.76 -5.58 -2.33
C GLN A 40 -0.65 -4.10 -1.90
N LEU A 41 0.55 -3.51 -1.99
CA LEU A 41 0.75 -2.10 -1.65
C LEU A 41 -0.16 -1.17 -2.46
N THR A 42 -0.37 -1.43 -3.75
CA THR A 42 -1.24 -0.61 -4.60
C THR A 42 -2.70 -0.69 -4.14
N VAL A 43 -3.18 -1.89 -3.84
CA VAL A 43 -4.53 -2.13 -3.29
C VAL A 43 -4.71 -1.44 -1.94
N ILE A 44 -3.72 -1.52 -1.05
CA ILE A 44 -3.76 -0.85 0.26
C ILE A 44 -3.73 0.67 0.10
N THR A 45 -2.91 1.19 -0.83
CA THR A 45 -2.82 2.63 -1.11
C THR A 45 -4.15 3.17 -1.62
N GLU A 46 -4.78 2.47 -2.56
CA GLU A 46 -6.13 2.78 -3.04
C GLU A 46 -7.16 2.77 -1.90
N ARG A 47 -7.19 1.69 -1.11
CA ARG A 47 -8.11 1.57 0.02
C ARG A 47 -7.93 2.72 1.03
N TRP A 48 -6.68 3.05 1.33
CA TRP A 48 -6.32 4.14 2.22
C TRP A 48 -6.74 5.51 1.68
N PHE A 49 -6.56 5.74 0.38
CA PHE A 49 -7.02 6.96 -0.29
C PHE A 49 -8.53 7.16 -0.12
N PHE A 50 -9.34 6.13 -0.39
CA PHE A 50 -10.80 6.21 -0.24
C PHE A 50 -11.23 6.40 1.21
N TRP A 51 -10.59 5.68 2.15
CA TRP A 51 -10.79 5.89 3.58
C TRP A 51 -10.57 7.36 3.96
N CYS A 52 -9.43 7.92 3.52
CA CYS A 52 -9.04 9.27 3.86
C CYS A 52 -9.97 10.36 3.31
N ASN A 53 -10.46 10.20 2.09
CA ASN A 53 -11.15 11.25 1.35
C ASN A 53 -12.68 11.18 1.44
N SER A 54 -13.27 10.02 1.72
CA SER A 54 -14.73 9.87 1.65
C SER A 54 -15.30 8.93 2.69
N GLU A 55 -14.67 7.78 2.90
CA GLU A 55 -15.32 6.73 3.68
C GLU A 55 -15.24 6.94 5.18
N ARG A 56 -14.18 7.60 5.70
CA ARG A 56 -14.07 7.91 7.13
C ARG A 56 -15.26 8.75 7.59
N ALA A 57 -15.56 9.85 6.91
CA ALA A 57 -16.71 10.70 7.21
C ALA A 57 -18.02 9.91 7.19
N ARG A 58 -18.21 9.08 6.15
CA ARG A 58 -19.41 8.24 6.01
C ARG A 58 -19.54 7.20 7.14
N TYR A 59 -18.44 6.54 7.52
CA TYR A 59 -18.40 5.58 8.63
C TYR A 59 -18.74 6.28 9.95
N LEU A 60 -18.10 7.40 10.25
CA LEU A 60 -18.34 8.18 11.47
C LEU A 60 -19.78 8.68 11.53
N ALA A 61 -20.33 9.22 10.45
CA ALA A 61 -21.71 9.70 10.37
C ALA A 61 -22.74 8.59 10.58
N LYS A 62 -22.48 7.38 10.06
CA LYS A 62 -23.34 6.23 10.30
C LYS A 62 -23.30 5.78 11.77
N ARG A 63 -22.11 5.71 12.39
CA ARG A 63 -21.95 5.32 13.81
C ARG A 63 -22.50 6.37 14.77
N ALA A 64 -22.41 7.66 14.42
CA ALA A 64 -22.98 8.76 15.19
C ALA A 64 -24.50 8.66 15.40
N ARG A 65 -25.21 7.91 14.54
CA ARG A 65 -26.65 7.62 14.72
C ARG A 65 -26.93 6.69 15.89
N GLN A 66 -25.95 5.91 16.32
CA GLN A 66 -26.08 4.89 17.37
C GLN A 66 -25.31 5.28 18.64
N ASP A 67 -24.21 6.01 18.50
CA ASP A 67 -23.33 6.40 19.59
C ASP A 67 -22.88 7.86 19.44
N ALA A 68 -23.28 8.70 20.40
CA ALA A 68 -22.99 10.13 20.41
C ALA A 68 -21.48 10.46 20.45
N THR A 69 -20.63 9.55 20.92
CA THR A 69 -19.17 9.76 20.92
C THR A 69 -18.60 9.86 19.51
N TYR A 70 -19.26 9.26 18.51
CA TYR A 70 -18.86 9.36 17.10
C TYR A 70 -19.27 10.69 16.46
N ALA A 71 -20.27 11.40 17.01
CA ALA A 71 -20.62 12.74 16.52
C ALA A 71 -19.46 13.74 16.77
N VAL A 72 -18.82 13.65 17.93
CA VAL A 72 -17.61 14.46 18.25
C VAL A 72 -16.47 14.11 17.29
N ARG A 73 -16.25 12.83 17.02
CA ARG A 73 -15.21 12.38 16.07
C ARG A 73 -15.48 12.84 14.65
N LEU A 74 -16.74 12.84 14.20
CA LEU A 74 -17.12 13.32 12.88
C LEU A 74 -16.79 14.82 12.72
N ALA A 75 -17.19 15.64 13.70
CA ALA A 75 -16.90 17.07 13.68
C ALA A 75 -15.39 17.36 13.66
N GLU A 76 -14.61 16.62 14.46
CA GLU A 76 -13.14 16.73 14.45
C GLU A 76 -12.55 16.29 13.10
N HIS A 77 -13.08 15.20 12.52
CA HIS A 77 -12.65 14.75 11.20
C HIS A 77 -12.88 15.79 10.11
N GLU A 78 -14.06 16.40 10.04
CA GLU A 78 -14.40 17.43 9.06
C GLU A 78 -13.46 18.64 9.16
N LYS A 79 -13.21 19.12 10.39
CA LYS A 79 -12.26 20.21 10.65
C LYS A 79 -10.85 19.86 10.16
N GLN A 80 -10.37 18.66 10.50
CA GLN A 80 -9.04 18.21 10.09
C GLN A 80 -8.93 17.94 8.59
N HIS A 81 -9.97 17.41 7.95
CA HIS A 81 -9.98 17.17 6.52
C HIS A 81 -9.87 18.48 5.75
N ALA A 82 -10.57 19.53 6.21
CA ALA A 82 -10.44 20.87 5.67
C ALA A 82 -9.03 21.46 5.88
N ALA A 83 -8.45 21.29 7.07
CA ALA A 83 -7.11 21.78 7.40
C ALA A 83 -5.99 21.05 6.62
N ASN A 84 -6.18 19.78 6.29
CA ASN A 84 -5.17 18.93 5.63
C ASN A 84 -5.39 18.78 4.11
N ARG A 85 -5.99 19.78 3.46
CA ARG A 85 -6.33 19.72 2.03
C ARG A 85 -5.13 19.36 1.14
N GLN A 86 -4.01 20.07 1.28
CA GLN A 86 -2.78 19.82 0.50
C GLN A 86 -2.28 18.39 0.67
N ARG A 87 -2.34 17.87 1.90
CA ARG A 87 -1.92 16.50 2.23
C ARG A 87 -2.84 15.46 1.57
N ASN A 88 -4.14 15.72 1.50
CA ASN A 88 -5.09 14.85 0.80
C ASN A 88 -4.87 14.90 -0.72
N GLU A 89 -4.50 16.05 -1.27
CA GLU A 89 -4.12 16.20 -2.68
C GLU A 89 -2.84 15.40 -3.01
N GLU A 90 -1.82 15.41 -2.15
CA GLU A 90 -0.63 14.55 -2.29
C GLU A 90 -0.98 13.05 -2.30
N LEU A 91 -1.92 12.62 -1.45
CA LEU A 91 -2.40 11.23 -1.45
C LEU A 91 -3.20 10.90 -2.71
N ARG A 92 -4.00 11.85 -3.23
CA ARG A 92 -4.71 11.71 -4.52
C ARG A 92 -3.73 11.54 -5.68
N HIS A 93 -2.71 12.38 -5.78
CA HIS A 93 -1.73 12.27 -6.86
C HIS A 93 -1.02 10.91 -6.88
N ARG A 94 -0.69 10.38 -5.69
CA ARG A 94 -0.11 9.03 -5.55
C ARG A 94 -1.07 7.94 -5.98
N TYR A 95 -2.36 8.05 -5.63
CA TYR A 95 -3.40 7.14 -6.09
C TYR A 95 -3.50 7.15 -7.63
N ASP A 96 -3.65 8.33 -8.22
CA ASP A 96 -3.80 8.48 -9.68
C ASP A 96 -2.58 7.91 -10.43
N THR A 97 -1.37 8.13 -9.88
CA THR A 97 -0.11 7.56 -10.42
C THR A 97 -0.09 6.03 -10.34
N ALA A 98 -0.46 5.45 -9.19
CA ALA A 98 -0.49 4.00 -9.02
C ALA A 98 -1.52 3.32 -9.94
N VAL A 99 -2.68 3.96 -10.14
CA VAL A 99 -3.71 3.46 -11.07
C VAL A 99 -3.21 3.51 -12.51
N ALA A 100 -2.54 4.60 -12.91
CA ALA A 100 -1.96 4.72 -14.25
C ALA A 100 -0.88 3.66 -14.50
N ASP A 101 0.00 3.41 -13.52
CA ASP A 101 1.05 2.39 -13.56
C ASP A 101 0.46 0.97 -13.70
N GLU A 102 -0.57 0.63 -12.91
CA GLU A 102 -1.24 -0.66 -13.00
C GLU A 102 -1.95 -0.87 -14.35
N LYS A 103 -2.58 0.18 -14.89
CA LYS A 103 -3.17 0.15 -16.23
C LYS A 103 -2.10 -0.06 -17.29
N TYR A 104 -1.01 0.68 -17.22
CA TYR A 104 0.12 0.56 -18.15
C TYR A 104 0.67 -0.87 -18.15
N LYS A 105 0.95 -1.44 -16.98
CA LYS A 105 1.42 -2.83 -16.85
C LYS A 105 0.42 -3.84 -17.42
N ALA A 106 -0.88 -3.65 -17.22
CA ALA A 106 -1.89 -4.55 -17.77
C ALA A 106 -1.93 -4.54 -19.31
N GLU A 107 -1.59 -3.41 -19.92
CA GLU A 107 -1.54 -3.23 -21.37
C GLU A 107 -0.21 -3.70 -21.97
N HIS A 108 0.92 -3.48 -21.27
CA HIS A 108 2.26 -3.59 -21.84
C HIS A 108 3.13 -4.71 -21.24
N CYS A 109 2.78 -5.27 -20.08
CA CYS A 109 3.65 -6.20 -19.35
C CYS A 109 3.17 -7.66 -19.32
N ARG A 110 4.11 -8.58 -19.13
CA ARG A 110 3.89 -10.02 -18.95
C ARG A 110 4.70 -10.56 -17.78
N HIS A 111 4.43 -11.79 -17.37
CA HIS A 111 5.22 -12.50 -16.36
C HIS A 111 6.26 -13.40 -17.01
N CYS A 112 7.52 -13.28 -16.58
CA CYS A 112 8.56 -14.24 -16.93
C CYS A 112 8.11 -15.67 -16.56
N PRO A 113 8.16 -16.65 -17.49
CA PRO A 113 7.75 -18.02 -17.19
C PRO A 113 8.59 -18.73 -16.14
N HIS A 114 9.81 -18.23 -15.88
CA HIS A 114 10.79 -18.91 -15.01
C HIS A 114 10.85 -18.35 -13.60
N CYS A 115 10.72 -17.03 -13.45
CA CYS A 115 10.79 -16.36 -12.15
C CYS A 115 9.55 -15.52 -11.84
N HIS A 116 8.54 -15.49 -12.70
CA HIS A 116 7.29 -14.74 -12.52
C HIS A 116 7.41 -13.23 -12.38
N ARG A 117 8.60 -12.66 -12.55
CA ARG A 117 8.81 -11.21 -12.57
C ARG A 117 7.99 -10.54 -13.67
N VAL A 118 7.45 -9.36 -13.37
CA VAL A 118 6.78 -8.50 -14.36
C VAL A 118 7.84 -7.90 -15.28
N VAL A 119 7.69 -8.16 -16.58
CA VAL A 119 8.61 -7.74 -17.63
C VAL A 119 7.85 -6.97 -18.69
N GLU A 120 8.48 -5.91 -19.19
CA GLU A 120 8.00 -5.09 -20.29
C GLU A 120 8.82 -5.41 -21.54
N ARG A 121 8.19 -5.34 -22.72
CA ARG A 121 8.90 -5.42 -23.99
C ARG A 121 9.07 -4.01 -24.55
N ILE A 122 10.29 -3.48 -24.45
CA ILE A 122 10.60 -2.09 -24.82
C ILE A 122 10.61 -1.93 -26.35
N GLU A 123 11.07 -2.93 -27.11
CA GLU A 123 10.96 -3.05 -28.58
C GLU A 123 11.64 -4.35 -29.04
N GLY A 124 11.48 -4.76 -30.32
CA GLY A 124 12.23 -5.87 -30.92
C GLY A 124 11.55 -7.23 -30.97
N CYS A 125 12.37 -8.30 -30.99
CA CYS A 125 11.95 -9.68 -31.24
C CYS A 125 11.11 -10.26 -30.09
N ALA A 126 10.30 -11.28 -30.38
CA ALA A 126 9.59 -12.06 -29.36
C ALA A 126 10.53 -12.88 -28.45
N SER A 127 11.80 -13.07 -28.84
CA SER A 127 12.81 -13.73 -28.02
C SER A 127 13.41 -12.76 -27.01
N MET A 128 13.09 -12.95 -25.74
CA MET A 128 13.48 -12.08 -24.62
C MET A 128 14.45 -12.77 -23.67
N ILE A 129 15.29 -12.01 -22.96
CA ILE A 129 16.08 -12.47 -21.83
C ILE A 129 15.59 -11.74 -20.57
N CYS A 130 15.20 -12.47 -19.53
CA CYS A 130 14.67 -11.84 -18.32
C CYS A 130 15.76 -11.05 -17.57
N GLY A 131 15.62 -9.72 -17.53
CA GLY A 131 16.53 -8.80 -16.83
C GLY A 131 17.65 -8.23 -17.71
N GLN A 132 17.65 -8.48 -19.02
CA GLN A 132 18.68 -7.95 -19.92
C GLN A 132 18.08 -7.60 -21.28
N ASP A 133 18.56 -6.51 -21.88
CA ASP A 133 18.28 -6.22 -23.28
C ASP A 133 18.96 -7.26 -24.18
N TYR A 134 18.26 -7.68 -25.24
CA TYR A 134 18.78 -8.67 -26.20
C TYR A 134 20.07 -8.21 -26.90
N HIS A 135 20.29 -6.90 -27.02
CA HIS A 135 21.49 -6.30 -27.62
C HIS A 135 22.57 -5.89 -26.61
N GLY A 136 22.37 -6.15 -25.31
CA GLY A 136 23.27 -5.74 -24.22
C GLY A 136 23.25 -4.23 -23.96
N GLY A 137 23.49 -3.84 -22.71
CA GLY A 137 23.59 -2.42 -22.31
C GLY A 137 22.73 -2.03 -21.10
N ASN A 138 21.61 -2.71 -20.86
CA ASN A 138 20.75 -2.50 -19.69
C ASN A 138 20.57 -3.83 -18.94
N THR A 139 21.33 -4.00 -17.84
CA THR A 139 21.20 -5.15 -16.95
C THR A 139 20.35 -4.76 -15.75
N GLN A 140 19.14 -5.28 -15.71
CA GLN A 140 18.20 -5.13 -14.60
C GLN A 140 18.14 -6.43 -13.78
N SER A 141 17.45 -6.38 -12.64
CA SER A 141 17.17 -7.60 -11.87
C SER A 141 16.26 -8.54 -12.68
N GLY A 142 16.71 -9.78 -12.86
CA GLY A 142 15.99 -10.83 -13.57
C GLY A 142 16.73 -12.17 -13.46
N CYS A 143 16.09 -13.25 -13.89
CA CYS A 143 16.68 -14.60 -13.77
C CYS A 143 17.68 -14.96 -14.88
N GLY A 144 17.88 -14.08 -15.88
CA GLY A 144 18.77 -14.32 -17.02
C GLY A 144 18.31 -15.40 -18.00
N LYS A 145 17.18 -16.08 -17.75
CA LYS A 145 16.66 -17.12 -18.65
C LYS A 145 15.94 -16.51 -19.84
N SER A 146 16.15 -17.12 -21.00
CA SER A 146 15.46 -16.76 -22.25
C SER A 146 14.04 -17.31 -22.27
N PHE A 147 13.13 -16.59 -22.92
CA PHE A 147 11.75 -17.03 -23.14
C PHE A 147 11.11 -16.32 -24.35
N THR A 148 10.01 -16.87 -24.85
CA THR A 148 9.22 -16.25 -25.91
C THR A 148 8.11 -15.39 -25.31
N TRP A 149 8.08 -14.11 -25.67
CA TRP A 149 7.13 -13.11 -25.16
C TRP A 149 5.67 -13.53 -25.30
N ASP A 150 5.28 -14.07 -26.45
CA ASP A 150 3.87 -14.40 -26.72
C ASP A 150 3.36 -15.57 -25.87
N GLN A 151 4.25 -16.46 -25.46
CA GLN A 151 3.96 -17.59 -24.57
C GLN A 151 3.90 -17.19 -23.09
N ALA A 152 4.45 -16.03 -22.73
CA ALA A 152 4.44 -15.53 -21.37
C ALA A 152 3.03 -15.08 -20.94
N LYS A 153 2.64 -15.40 -19.70
CA LYS A 153 1.33 -15.00 -19.15
C LYS A 153 1.23 -13.48 -19.07
N LYS A 154 0.16 -12.88 -19.61
CA LYS A 154 -0.09 -11.44 -19.48
C LYS A 154 -0.19 -11.01 -18.02
N TYR A 155 0.34 -9.84 -17.70
CA TYR A 155 0.12 -9.22 -16.41
C TYR A 155 -1.38 -8.96 -16.22
N ARG A 156 -1.87 -9.18 -15.02
CA ARG A 156 -3.22 -8.78 -14.62
C ARG A 156 -3.07 -7.95 -13.36
N SER A 157 -3.56 -6.72 -13.40
CA SER A 157 -3.56 -5.90 -12.19
C SER A 157 -4.39 -6.61 -11.12
N ALA A 158 -3.85 -6.67 -9.90
CA ALA A 158 -4.65 -6.98 -8.72
C ALA A 158 -5.62 -5.82 -8.41
N THR A 159 -5.31 -4.64 -8.96
CA THR A 159 -5.90 -3.35 -8.63
C THR A 159 -6.86 -2.94 -9.74
N VAL A 160 -8.10 -3.43 -9.67
CA VAL A 160 -9.31 -2.75 -10.16
C VAL A 160 -10.52 -3.28 -9.37
N ARG A 161 -10.52 -3.16 -8.04
CA ARG A 161 -11.81 -3.20 -7.33
C ARG A 161 -12.47 -1.85 -7.61
N ARG A 162 -13.69 -1.86 -8.14
CA ARG A 162 -14.42 -0.60 -8.33
C ARG A 162 -14.61 0.07 -6.97
N PRO A 163 -14.63 1.40 -6.87
CA PRO A 163 -14.85 2.10 -5.60
C PRO A 163 -16.05 1.56 -4.81
N GLU A 164 -17.13 1.17 -5.51
CA GLU A 164 -18.33 0.59 -4.91
C GLU A 164 -18.07 -0.76 -4.21
N GLN A 165 -17.12 -1.55 -4.71
CA GLN A 165 -16.74 -2.84 -4.11
C GLN A 165 -15.94 -2.62 -2.82
N LEU A 166 -15.03 -1.66 -2.81
CA LEU A 166 -14.28 -1.28 -1.59
C LEU A 166 -15.23 -0.73 -0.52
N MET A 167 -16.26 0.01 -0.93
CA MET A 167 -17.26 0.59 -0.04
C MET A 167 -18.13 -0.43 0.69
N ASN A 168 -18.25 -1.65 0.17
CA ASN A 168 -18.98 -2.76 0.79
C ASN A 168 -18.13 -3.53 1.81
N ASP A 169 -16.80 -3.33 1.82
CA ASP A 169 -15.88 -4.00 2.74
C ASP A 169 -15.88 -3.37 4.16
N LEU A 170 -16.61 -2.26 4.38
CA LEU A 170 -16.77 -1.68 5.71
C LEU A 170 -17.84 -2.41 6.52
N PRO A 171 -17.61 -2.65 7.82
CA PRO A 171 -18.63 -3.24 8.67
C PRO A 171 -19.88 -2.35 8.68
N PRO A 172 -21.08 -2.94 8.52
CA PRO A 172 -22.32 -2.23 8.72
C PRO A 172 -22.34 -1.53 10.09
N PRO A 173 -23.01 -0.37 10.21
CA PRO A 173 -23.03 0.39 11.46
C PRO A 173 -23.52 -0.42 12.66
N GLU A 174 -24.52 -1.25 12.45
CA GLU A 174 -25.11 -2.20 13.38
C GLU A 174 -24.18 -3.35 13.80
N SER A 175 -23.05 -3.55 13.12
CA SER A 175 -22.10 -4.59 13.50
C SER A 175 -21.44 -4.27 14.85
N PRO A 176 -21.28 -5.28 15.73
CA PRO A 176 -20.53 -5.14 16.97
C PRO A 176 -19.13 -4.58 16.72
N VAL A 177 -18.65 -3.76 17.67
CA VAL A 177 -17.27 -3.27 17.65
C VAL A 177 -16.34 -4.47 17.79
N VAL A 178 -15.49 -4.69 16.79
CA VAL A 178 -14.46 -5.75 16.85
C VAL A 178 -13.40 -5.38 17.88
N VAL A 179 -13.00 -6.35 18.70
CA VAL A 179 -11.91 -6.20 19.66
C VAL A 179 -10.74 -7.02 19.16
N HIS A 180 -9.58 -6.38 19.00
CA HIS A 180 -8.34 -7.04 18.60
C HIS A 180 -7.55 -7.40 19.85
N GLU A 181 -7.81 -8.60 20.39
CA GLU A 181 -7.14 -9.07 21.59
C GLU A 181 -5.62 -9.06 21.44
N ASN A 182 -4.92 -8.66 22.51
CA ASN A 182 -3.45 -8.55 22.56
C ASN A 182 -2.82 -7.57 21.57
N ILE A 183 -3.60 -6.79 20.81
CA ILE A 183 -3.10 -5.72 19.97
C ILE A 183 -3.33 -4.37 20.67
N LYS A 184 -2.24 -3.66 20.93
CA LYS A 184 -2.25 -2.33 21.55
C LYS A 184 -2.06 -1.25 20.50
N CYS A 185 -2.76 -0.15 20.67
CA CYS A 185 -2.58 1.05 19.84
C CYS A 185 -1.29 1.77 20.25
N ASP A 186 -0.42 2.11 19.31
CA ASP A 186 0.82 2.84 19.62
C ASP A 186 0.58 4.30 20.04
N GLY A 187 -0.60 4.84 19.73
CA GLY A 187 -0.98 6.21 20.12
C GLY A 187 -1.54 6.34 21.55
N CYS A 188 -2.37 5.41 22.02
CA CYS A 188 -3.01 5.48 23.34
C CYS A 188 -2.69 4.31 24.27
N HIS A 189 -1.96 3.31 23.79
CA HIS A 189 -1.59 2.07 24.51
C HIS A 189 -2.75 1.20 24.99
N GLU A 190 -3.98 1.55 24.61
CA GLU A 190 -5.17 0.74 24.87
C GLU A 190 -5.32 -0.39 23.85
N THR A 191 -6.11 -1.42 24.21
CA THR A 191 -6.48 -2.49 23.29
C THR A 191 -7.27 -1.91 22.10
N VAL A 192 -6.88 -2.29 20.88
CA VAL A 192 -7.54 -1.78 19.67
C VAL A 192 -8.97 -2.29 19.59
N ARG A 193 -9.91 -1.35 19.47
CA ARG A 193 -11.34 -1.59 19.29
C ARG A 193 -11.81 -0.92 18.00
N GLY A 194 -12.73 -1.57 17.28
CA GLY A 194 -13.22 -1.13 15.99
C GLY A 194 -12.24 -1.46 14.88
N ILE A 195 -12.02 -0.49 13.99
CA ILE A 195 -11.07 -0.66 12.88
C ILE A 195 -9.64 -0.56 13.43
N ARG A 196 -8.82 -1.55 13.10
CA ARG A 196 -7.37 -1.56 13.33
C ARG A 196 -6.65 -1.02 12.09
N PHE A 197 -5.70 -0.12 12.30
CA PHE A 197 -4.94 0.52 11.24
C PHE A 197 -3.47 0.13 11.35
N ASP A 198 -3.01 -0.68 10.42
CA ASP A 198 -1.63 -1.15 10.36
C ASP A 198 -0.85 -0.31 9.36
N CYS A 199 0.18 0.41 9.82
CA CYS A 199 1.09 1.06 8.89
C CYS A 199 1.83 -0.01 8.09
N VAL A 200 1.86 0.14 6.76
CA VAL A 200 2.59 -0.80 5.90
C VAL A 200 4.07 -0.46 5.78
N HIS A 201 4.44 0.80 6.06
CA HIS A 201 5.81 1.30 5.95
C HIS A 201 6.59 1.24 7.26
N CYS A 202 5.95 0.84 8.36
CA CYS A 202 6.60 0.63 9.64
C CYS A 202 6.61 -0.86 10.00
N PRO A 203 7.62 -1.33 10.76
CA PRO A 203 7.69 -2.73 11.20
C PRO A 203 6.45 -3.18 11.98
N SER A 204 5.96 -2.34 12.90
CA SER A 204 4.92 -2.74 13.86
C SER A 204 3.96 -1.62 14.27
N LEU A 205 3.91 -0.49 13.56
CA LEU A 205 3.04 0.63 13.95
C LEU A 205 1.56 0.29 13.68
N ILE A 206 0.74 0.46 14.71
CA ILE A 206 -0.69 0.13 14.77
C ILE A 206 -1.45 1.24 15.49
N PHE A 207 -2.53 1.72 14.88
CA PHE A 207 -3.46 2.66 15.52
C PHE A 207 -4.87 2.09 15.62
N CYS A 208 -5.60 2.47 16.68
CA CYS A 208 -7.04 2.27 16.76
C CYS A 208 -7.80 3.39 16.04
N GLU A 209 -9.08 3.19 15.74
CA GLU A 209 -9.95 4.19 15.10
C GLU A 209 -10.02 5.55 15.82
N LYS A 210 -9.77 5.60 17.14
CA LYS A 210 -9.75 6.86 17.90
C LYS A 210 -8.47 7.66 17.62
N CYS A 211 -7.35 6.96 17.48
CA CYS A 211 -6.03 7.57 17.35
C CYS A 211 -5.63 7.78 15.89
N GLU A 212 -6.16 6.99 14.98
CA GLU A 212 -5.71 6.89 13.59
C GLU A 212 -5.49 8.26 12.95
N GLN A 213 -6.50 9.14 12.94
CA GLN A 213 -6.40 10.39 12.20
C GLN A 213 -5.28 11.29 12.74
N ASN A 214 -5.25 11.54 14.05
CA ASN A 214 -4.25 12.41 14.68
C ASN A 214 -2.84 11.81 14.65
N CYS A 215 -2.73 10.54 15.02
CA CYS A 215 -1.43 9.87 15.10
C CYS A 215 -0.84 9.64 13.72
N THR A 216 -1.65 9.38 12.69
CA THR A 216 -1.18 9.28 11.31
C THR A 216 -0.71 10.63 10.76
N LEU A 217 -1.40 11.72 11.13
CA LEU A 217 -0.98 13.07 10.78
C LEU A 217 0.42 13.34 11.34
N ALA A 218 0.59 13.24 12.66
CA ALA A 218 1.85 13.45 13.34
C ALA A 218 2.96 12.54 12.81
N HIS A 219 2.68 11.25 12.65
CA HIS A 219 3.67 10.29 12.19
C HIS A 219 4.12 10.54 10.74
N SER A 220 3.24 10.99 9.84
CA SER A 220 3.70 11.31 8.49
C SER A 220 4.44 12.65 8.41
N ASP A 221 4.26 13.56 9.38
CA ASP A 221 5.09 14.77 9.44
C ASP A 221 6.53 14.42 9.84
N GLU A 222 6.72 13.43 10.72
CA GLU A 222 8.04 12.85 11.02
C GLU A 222 8.68 12.26 9.76
N ASN A 223 7.93 11.47 8.99
CA ASN A 223 8.43 10.88 7.73
C ASN A 223 8.75 11.93 6.66
N ARG A 224 7.93 12.98 6.54
CA ARG A 224 8.19 14.08 5.62
C ARG A 224 9.50 14.81 5.96
N ARG A 225 9.78 15.03 7.26
CA ARG A 225 11.07 15.60 7.70
C ARG A 225 12.25 14.70 7.34
N ALA A 226 12.03 13.39 7.25
CA ALA A 226 13.01 12.41 6.77
C ALA A 226 13.05 12.29 5.23
N GLY A 227 12.36 13.17 4.48
CA GLY A 227 12.33 13.13 3.01
C GLY A 227 11.47 12.02 2.41
N GLN A 228 10.69 11.30 3.25
CA GLN A 228 9.89 10.16 2.82
C GLN A 228 8.43 10.55 2.52
N GLN A 229 7.74 9.70 1.76
CA GLN A 229 6.33 9.87 1.43
C GLN A 229 5.44 9.66 2.66
N GLN A 230 4.19 10.14 2.60
CA GLN A 230 3.24 9.90 3.69
C GLN A 230 2.90 8.42 3.79
N HIS A 231 2.79 7.90 5.00
CA HIS A 231 2.47 6.49 5.21
C HIS A 231 1.02 6.15 4.86
N VAL A 232 0.82 4.96 4.30
CA VAL A 232 -0.50 4.36 4.08
C VAL A 232 -0.76 3.23 5.07
N PHE A 233 -2.03 3.03 5.40
CA PHE A 233 -2.43 2.07 6.42
C PHE A 233 -3.40 1.05 5.83
N ARG A 234 -3.19 -0.20 6.22
CA ARG A 234 -4.10 -1.31 5.98
C ARG A 234 -5.20 -1.27 7.04
N LEU A 235 -6.45 -1.35 6.61
CA LEU A 235 -7.63 -1.39 7.47
C LEU A 235 -7.97 -2.85 7.78
N ILE A 236 -8.03 -3.21 9.06
CA ILE A 236 -8.35 -4.57 9.52
C ILE A 236 -9.61 -4.48 10.37
N MET A 237 -10.66 -5.13 9.90
CA MET A 237 -12.01 -5.09 10.48
C MET A 237 -12.43 -6.42 11.08
N THR A 238 -11.63 -7.47 10.89
CA THR A 238 -11.80 -8.80 11.46
C THR A 238 -10.93 -8.95 12.70
N PRO A 239 -11.35 -9.78 13.69
CA PRO A 239 -10.55 -10.04 14.89
C PRO A 239 -9.25 -10.78 14.59
N PHE A 240 -9.17 -11.47 13.45
CA PHE A 240 -7.98 -12.17 12.97
C PHE A 240 -7.42 -11.48 11.73
N ASP A 241 -6.09 -11.39 11.65
CA ASP A 241 -5.40 -10.93 10.45
C ASP A 241 -5.36 -12.11 9.45
N GLU A 242 -6.27 -12.12 8.47
CA GLU A 242 -6.33 -13.18 7.45
C GLU A 242 -5.01 -13.26 6.64
N ALA A 243 -4.22 -12.18 6.61
CA ALA A 243 -2.91 -12.15 5.97
C ALA A 243 -1.79 -12.83 6.79
N MET A 244 -2.07 -13.34 8.00
CA MET A 244 -1.10 -14.12 8.79
C MET A 244 -1.07 -15.60 8.39
N TYR A 245 -1.99 -16.05 7.53
CA TYR A 245 -2.18 -17.45 7.13
C TYR A 245 -2.01 -17.70 5.62
N LEU A 246 -1.50 -16.72 4.85
CA LEU A 246 -1.16 -16.83 3.43
C LEU A 246 0.28 -16.37 3.20
#